data_AF-A0AAV5QTG8-F1
#
_entry.id   AF-A0AAV5QTG8-F1
#
_cell.length_a   1.000
_cell.length_b   1.000
_cell.length_c   1.000
_cell.angle_alpha   90.00
_cell.angle_beta   90.00
_cell.angle_gamma   90.00
#
_symmetry.space_group_name_H-M   'P 1'
#
loop_
_entity.id
_entity.type
_entity.pdbx_description
1 polymer ?
#
loop_
_entity_poly.entity_id
_entity_poly.type
_entity_poly.pdbx_seq_one_letter_code
_entity_poly.pdbx_strand_id
1 'polypeptide(L)' 'MPFSIVNVTFNEYYSDIPQELIENMLKNAECNLPGKLELKLEPNRKLIQKGPYILPPIRWVNSFERNAEFDITCDVK' A
#
# COMPACT_ATOMS: atom_id res chain seq x y z
N MET A 1 -0.11 -14.38 -16.45
CA MET A 1 0.65 -14.64 -15.20
C MET A 1 0.19 -13.58 -14.21
N PRO A 2 -0.15 -13.93 -12.96
CA PRO A 2 -0.41 -12.92 -11.94
C PRO A 2 0.89 -12.17 -11.69
N PHE A 3 0.82 -10.84 -11.68
CA PHE A 3 1.94 -9.98 -11.32
C PHE A 3 1.98 -9.83 -9.80
N SER A 4 3.17 -9.59 -9.24
CA SER A 4 3.34 -9.43 -7.80
C SER A 4 4.14 -8.19 -7.47
N ILE A 5 3.90 -7.65 -6.28
CA ILE A 5 4.72 -6.57 -5.73
C ILE A 5 6.09 -7.14 -5.39
N VAL A 6 7.11 -6.74 -6.14
CA VAL A 6 8.48 -7.19 -5.94
C VAL A 6 9.26 -6.27 -5.01
N ASN A 7 8.84 -5.01 -4.90
CA ASN A 7 9.50 -4.00 -4.10
C ASN A 7 8.47 -3.08 -3.45
N VAL A 8 8.70 -2.72 -2.19
CA VAL A 8 7.87 -1.78 -1.42
C VAL A 8 8.81 -0.73 -0.84
N THR A 9 8.63 0.51 -1.24
CA THR A 9 9.42 1.65 -0.77
C THR A 9 8.53 2.54 0.09
N PHE A 10 8.93 2.75 1.34
CA PHE A 10 8.27 3.68 2.25
C PHE A 10 8.93 5.06 2.10
N ASN A 11 8.29 5.97 1.39
CA ASN A 11 8.77 7.35 1.24
C ASN A 11 8.54 8.13 2.54
N GLU A 12 7.36 7.97 3.12
CA GLU A 12 6.95 8.53 4.41
C GLU A 12 6.15 7.47 5.17
N TYR A 13 6.38 7.34 6.48
CA TYR A 13 5.66 6.37 7.30
C TYR A 13 5.56 6.83 8.75
N TYR A 14 4.34 7.15 9.17
CA TYR A 14 3.98 7.60 10.49
C TYR A 14 2.81 6.74 10.99
N SER A 15 3.14 5.63 11.62
CA SER A 15 2.17 4.73 12.23
C SER A 15 2.87 3.88 13.29
N ASP A 16 2.14 3.48 14.33
CA ASP A 16 2.61 2.53 15.34
C ASP A 16 2.68 1.08 14.80
N ILE A 17 2.17 0.84 13.59
CA ILE A 17 2.23 -0.47 12.93
C ILE A 17 3.65 -0.69 12.36
N PRO A 18 4.25 -1.88 12.50
CA PRO A 18 5.53 -2.18 11.86
C PRO A 18 5.44 -2.16 10.33
N GLN A 19 6.43 -1.52 9.67
CA GLN A 19 6.53 -1.46 8.20
C GLN A 19 6.56 -2.85 7.56
N GLU A 20 7.23 -3.82 8.19
CA GLU A 20 7.33 -5.21 7.71
C GLU A 20 5.96 -5.87 7.55
N LEU A 21 5.01 -5.57 8.43
CA LEU A 21 3.65 -6.12 8.35
C LEU A 21 2.94 -5.60 7.09
N ILE A 22 3.08 -4.31 6.81
CA ILE A 22 2.53 -3.67 5.61
C ILE A 22 3.21 -4.19 4.35
N GLU A 23 4.53 -4.30 4.37
CA GLU A 23 5.31 -4.84 3.25
C GLU A 23 4.89 -6.27 2.91
N ASN A 24 4.79 -7.16 3.90
CA ASN A 24 4.35 -8.54 3.70
C ASN A 24 2.92 -8.61 3.16
N MET A 25 2.01 -7.76 3.62
CA MET A 25 0.65 -7.72 3.08
C MET A 25 0.63 -7.26 1.62
N LEU A 26 1.39 -6.21 1.28
CA LEU A 26 1.48 -5.69 -0.07
C LEU A 26 2.12 -6.71 -1.02
N LYS A 27 3.20 -7.39 -0.61
CA LYS A 27 3.84 -8.46 -1.38
C LYS A 27 2.92 -9.65 -1.64
N ASN A 28 1.97 -9.92 -0.75
CA ASN A 28 0.97 -10.98 -0.90
C ASN A 28 -0.26 -10.56 -1.73
N ALA A 29 -0.36 -9.31 -2.17
CA ALA A 29 -1.46 -8.85 -3.00
C ALA A 29 -1.29 -9.31 -4.46
N GLU A 30 -2.34 -9.90 -5.02
CA GLU A 30 -2.38 -10.27 -6.43
C GLU A 30 -2.59 -9.04 -7.30
N CYS A 31 -1.70 -8.84 -8.28
CA CYS A 31 -1.77 -7.73 -9.21
C CYS A 31 -2.09 -8.25 -10.62
N ASN A 32 -3.02 -7.58 -11.29
CA ASN A 32 -3.46 -7.98 -12.64
C ASN A 32 -2.64 -7.33 -13.75
N LEU A 33 -1.82 -6.31 -13.42
CA LEU A 33 -1.01 -5.55 -14.35
C LEU A 33 0.34 -5.18 -13.73
N PRO A 34 1.43 -5.16 -14.50
CA PRO A 34 2.72 -4.67 -14.05
C PRO A 34 2.71 -3.14 -14.01
N GLY A 35 3.61 -2.56 -13.22
CA GLY A 35 3.80 -1.11 -13.16
C GLY A 35 4.13 -0.61 -11.77
N LYS A 36 3.90 0.69 -11.56
CA LYS A 36 4.11 1.34 -10.27
C LYS A 36 2.78 1.63 -9.59
N LEU A 37 2.74 1.36 -8.30
CA LEU A 37 1.61 1.66 -7.45
C LEU A 37 2.04 2.64 -6.36
N GLU A 38 1.35 3.77 -6.26
CA GLU A 38 1.53 4.74 -5.20
C GLU A 38 0.32 4.67 -4.26
N LEU A 39 0.60 4.52 -2.98
CA LEU A 39 -0.37 4.49 -1.89
C LEU A 39 -0.06 5.62 -0.93
N LYS A 40 -0.97 6.58 -0.82
CA LYS A 40 -0.85 7.69 0.11
C LYS A 40 -2.03 7.68 1.08
N LEU A 41 -1.75 7.48 2.36
CA LEU A 41 -2.71 7.65 3.44
C LEU A 41 -2.44 8.99 4.12
N GLU A 42 -3.44 9.88 4.05
CA GLU A 42 -3.42 11.16 4.76
C GLU A 42 -4.13 11.01 6.13
N PRO A 43 -3.79 11.83 7.14
CA PRO A 43 -4.34 11.71 8.49
C PRO A 43 -5.84 12.02 8.49
N ASN A 44 -6.64 11.18 9.16
CA ASN A 44 -8.11 11.26 9.18
C ASN A 44 -8.76 11.29 7.78
N ARG A 45 -8.06 10.81 6.73
CA ARG A 45 -8.50 10.92 5.34
C ARG A 45 -8.51 9.58 4.63
N LYS A 46 -9.06 9.59 3.41
CA LYS A 46 -9.20 8.42 2.56
C LYS A 46 -7.83 8.01 1.99
N LEU A 47 -7.59 6.70 1.91
CA LEU A 47 -6.47 6.15 1.15
C LEU A 47 -6.54 6.61 -0.31
N ILE A 48 -5.51 7.31 -0.77
CA ILE A 48 -5.32 7.68 -2.16
C ILE A 48 -4.46 6.60 -2.80
N GLN A 49 -4.97 6.02 -3.88
CA GLN A 49 -4.25 5.03 -4.67
C GLN A 49 -4.08 5.54 -6.09
N LYS A 50 -2.85 5.47 -6.62
CA LYS A 50 -2.54 5.73 -8.03
C LYS A 50 -1.77 4.56 -8.62
N GLY A 51 -2.13 4.14 -9.82
CA GLY A 51 -1.44 3.08 -10.54
C GLY A 51 -2.35 2.33 -11.50
N PRO A 52 -1.80 1.36 -12.25
CA PRO A 52 -2.53 0.65 -13.31
C PRO A 52 -3.57 -0.34 -12.78
N TYR A 53 -3.58 -0.64 -11.49
CA TYR A 53 -4.55 -1.52 -10.86
C TYR A 53 -4.99 -0.97 -9.50
N ILE A 54 -6.20 -1.35 -9.09
CA ILE A 54 -6.77 -1.04 -7.78
C ILE A 54 -6.48 -2.24 -6.88
N LEU A 55 -5.90 -2.00 -5.70
CA LEU A 55 -5.69 -3.07 -4.74
C LEU A 55 -7.08 -3.48 -4.24
N PRO A 56 -7.33 -4.77 -3.98
CA PRO A 56 -8.57 -5.18 -3.34
C PRO A 56 -8.76 -4.33 -2.07
N PRO A 57 -9.98 -3.93 -1.71
CA PRO A 57 -10.22 -3.01 -0.60
C PRO A 57 -9.57 -3.56 0.65
N ILE A 58 -8.43 -2.99 1.01
CA ILE A 58 -7.65 -3.62 2.05
C ILE A 58 -8.25 -3.15 3.36
N ARG A 59 -8.82 -4.12 4.09
CA ARG A 59 -9.67 -3.90 5.28
C ARG A 59 -8.98 -3.10 6.40
N TRP A 60 -7.70 -2.79 6.25
CA TRP A 60 -6.94 -1.99 7.19
C TRP A 60 -7.29 -0.50 7.20
N VAL A 61 -7.82 0.12 6.13
CA VAL A 61 -8.13 1.57 6.17
C VAL A 61 -9.15 1.94 7.26
N ASN A 62 -9.99 0.99 7.67
CA ASN A 62 -10.95 1.20 8.76
C ASN A 62 -10.37 0.94 10.16
N SER A 63 -9.26 0.22 10.28
CA SER A 63 -8.61 -0.13 11.54
C SER A 63 -7.29 0.60 11.78
N PHE A 64 -6.73 1.23 10.75
CA PHE A 64 -5.63 2.17 10.90
C PHE A 64 -6.10 3.30 11.80
N GLU A 65 -5.30 3.55 12.83
CA GLU A 65 -5.51 4.63 13.77
C GLU A 65 -5.85 5.91 13.02
N ARG A 66 -6.71 6.76 13.59
CA ARG A 66 -7.08 8.06 13.02
C ARG A 66 -5.88 8.93 12.59
N ASN A 67 -4.67 8.60 13.08
CA ASN A 67 -3.43 9.35 12.91
C ASN A 67 -2.37 8.65 12.04
N ALA A 68 -2.70 7.53 11.39
CA ALA A 68 -1.72 6.89 10.51
C ALA A 68 -1.56 7.67 9.19
N GLU A 69 -0.31 7.93 8.82
CA GLU A 69 0.05 8.59 7.57
C GLU A 69 1.16 7.80 6.89
N PHE A 70 1.03 7.57 5.59
CA PHE A 70 2.13 6.95 4.84
C PHE A 70 2.08 7.32 3.37
N ASP A 71 3.25 7.29 2.75
CA ASP A 71 3.47 7.39 1.32
C ASP A 71 4.33 6.20 0.91
N ILE A 72 3.73 5.26 0.19
CA ILE A 72 4.35 3.99 -0.19
C ILE A 72 4.33 3.87 -1.71
N THR A 73 5.47 3.53 -2.29
CA THR A 73 5.60 3.18 -3.71
C THR A 73 5.92 1.71 -3.83
N CYS A 74 5.09 0.97 -4.57
CA CYS A 74 5.29 -0.43 -4.87
C CYS A 74 5.65 -0.61 -6.35
N ASP A 75 6.63 -1.47 -6.64
CA ASP A 75 6.92 -1.92 -8.00
C ASP A 75 6.32 -3.30 -8.23
N VAL A 76 5.57 -3.45 -9.32
CA VAL A 76 4.89 -4.69 -9.72
C VAL A 76 5.50 -5.25 -10.98
N LYS A 77 5.86 -6.53 -10.94
CA LYS A 77 6.47 -7.27 -12.06
C LYS A 77 5.89 -8.67 -12.23
#